data_AF-A0AAX0UHV9-F1
#
_entry.id   AF-A0AAX0UHV9-F1
#
_cell.length_a   1.000
_cell.length_b   1.000
_cell.length_c   1.000
_cell.angle_alpha   90.00
_cell.angle_beta   90.00
_cell.angle_gamma   90.00
#
_symmetry.space_group_name_H-M   'P 1'
#
loop_
_entity.id
_entity.type
_entity.pdbx_description
1 polymer ?
#
loop_
_entity_poly.entity_id
_entity_poly.type
_entity_poly.pdbx_seq_one_letter_code
_entity_poly.pdbx_strand_id
1 'polypeptide(L)'
;MLAGACATGGLAWPPAGALAAGSVAAAPLPQAPIPAPGMSLPGFHAPPPSTSNGTVASGAVRTQPARMPFYVATKGKVTIYVLGTLHVGDPADYPANQPFRRPILAALAASPTLALELSPDDLLESQDDVSKYGVCNYACLPRLLPPPLWQKLANRLRGNPAALAGIRNMRPWLASLVVETYDSLSAGLQTEYGTEAQLQNVFLRKKGGKVVGLETLAEQMRAFTGLTLAQQREMLAQDMVQTPAQNAADVRALHRLWRIGDADAIAAWANAKTERLARARSIADSIDNKIVYERNRRFVARMTAIAAPNRPLFVAIGSLHLGGPKGVLELLRQQGYRVDAG
;
A
#
# COMPACT_ATOMS: atom_id res chain seq x y z
N MET A 1 -26.47 -8.10 -66.92
CA MET A 1 -25.24 -8.09 -67.76
C MET A 1 -24.28 -7.10 -67.13
N LEU A 2 -22.99 -7.34 -66.85
CA LEU A 2 -22.10 -8.51 -66.77
C LEU A 2 -21.13 -8.19 -65.58
N ALA A 3 -20.67 -9.06 -64.67
CA ALA A 3 -20.10 -10.41 -64.71
C ALA A 3 -18.56 -10.45 -64.94
N GLY A 4 -17.81 -11.10 -64.02
CA GLY A 4 -16.33 -11.17 -63.94
C GLY A 4 -15.80 -10.53 -62.64
N ALA A 5 -15.15 -11.15 -61.64
CA ALA A 5 -14.38 -12.41 -61.49
C ALA A 5 -12.93 -12.32 -62.03
N CYS A 6 -11.85 -12.74 -61.34
CA CYS A 6 -11.64 -13.22 -59.94
C CYS A 6 -10.60 -12.28 -59.23
N ALA A 7 -9.63 -12.61 -58.36
CA ALA A 7 -9.13 -13.77 -57.58
C ALA A 7 -8.07 -13.21 -56.55
N THR A 8 -7.61 -13.81 -55.45
CA THR A 8 -7.99 -14.92 -54.52
C THR A 8 -7.07 -14.82 -53.27
N GLY A 9 -7.37 -15.50 -52.14
CA GLY A 9 -6.35 -15.83 -51.11
C GLY A 9 -6.63 -15.43 -49.64
N GLY A 10 -7.44 -16.22 -48.93
CA GLY A 10 -7.58 -16.14 -47.46
C GLY A 10 -7.68 -17.54 -46.85
N LEU A 11 -6.96 -17.79 -45.74
CA LEU A 11 -7.04 -19.05 -44.98
C LEU A 11 -8.13 -18.96 -43.91
N ALA A 12 -8.87 -20.06 -43.72
CA ALA A 12 -10.08 -20.09 -42.91
C ALA A 12 -9.87 -20.72 -41.51
N TRP A 13 -10.71 -20.31 -40.56
CA TRP A 13 -11.05 -21.09 -39.37
C TRP A 13 -12.51 -21.56 -39.48
N PRO A 14 -12.84 -22.81 -39.08
CA PRO A 14 -14.21 -23.31 -39.07
C PRO A 14 -15.03 -22.76 -37.88
N PRO A 15 -16.36 -22.69 -37.98
CA PRO A 15 -17.22 -22.13 -36.94
C PRO A 15 -17.52 -23.13 -35.80
N ALA A 16 -17.83 -22.60 -34.62
CA ALA A 16 -18.32 -23.39 -33.49
C ALA A 16 -19.80 -23.78 -33.71
N GLY A 17 -20.10 -25.08 -33.70
CA GLY A 17 -21.47 -25.60 -33.68
C GLY A 17 -22.03 -25.68 -32.25
N ALA A 18 -23.26 -25.21 -32.05
CA ALA A 18 -23.95 -25.29 -30.76
C ALA A 18 -24.82 -26.56 -30.68
N LEU A 19 -24.82 -27.25 -29.53
CA LEU A 19 -25.80 -28.30 -29.22
C LEU A 19 -26.17 -28.34 -27.73
N ALA A 20 -27.48 -28.52 -27.52
CA ALA A 20 -28.18 -29.09 -26.36
C ALA A 20 -27.73 -28.72 -24.93
N ALA A 21 -28.60 -28.02 -24.20
CA ALA A 21 -28.59 -28.05 -22.74
C ALA A 21 -29.15 -29.39 -22.22
N GLY A 22 -28.45 -30.03 -21.29
CA GLY A 22 -28.91 -31.22 -20.57
C GLY A 22 -28.85 -30.99 -19.06
N SER A 23 -29.98 -31.10 -18.37
CA SER A 23 -30.06 -30.91 -16.91
C SER A 23 -29.62 -32.17 -16.17
N VAL A 24 -28.61 -32.05 -15.30
CA VAL A 24 -28.20 -33.12 -14.37
C VAL A 24 -28.12 -32.53 -12.97
N ALA A 25 -28.84 -33.14 -12.02
CA ALA A 25 -28.81 -32.71 -10.62
C ALA A 25 -27.50 -33.15 -9.96
N ALA A 26 -26.81 -32.22 -9.29
CA ALA A 26 -25.61 -32.54 -8.52
C ALA A 26 -26.00 -33.19 -7.19
N ALA A 27 -25.47 -34.40 -6.92
CA ALA A 27 -25.61 -35.06 -5.63
C ALA A 27 -24.68 -34.43 -4.57
N PRO A 28 -25.02 -34.47 -3.27
CA PRO A 28 -24.15 -33.95 -2.21
C PRO A 28 -22.87 -34.78 -2.05
N LEU A 29 -21.73 -34.12 -1.91
CA LEU A 29 -20.48 -34.76 -1.47
C LEU A 29 -20.52 -35.02 0.04
N PRO A 30 -19.95 -36.15 0.53
CA PRO A 30 -19.92 -36.46 1.96
C PRO A 30 -18.98 -35.52 2.73
N GLN A 31 -19.42 -35.08 3.91
CA GLN A 31 -18.60 -34.27 4.82
C GLN A 31 -17.66 -35.17 5.63
N ALA A 32 -16.41 -34.74 5.82
CA ALA A 32 -15.47 -35.39 6.74
C ALA A 32 -15.72 -34.94 8.19
N PRO A 33 -15.51 -35.81 9.20
CA PRO A 33 -15.77 -35.48 10.60
C PRO A 33 -14.73 -34.51 11.19
N ILE A 34 -15.19 -33.64 12.09
CA ILE A 34 -14.37 -32.68 12.83
C ILE A 34 -13.71 -33.39 14.04
N PRO A 35 -12.38 -33.28 14.26
CA PRO A 35 -11.72 -33.87 15.42
C PRO A 35 -12.01 -33.08 16.71
N ALA A 36 -12.12 -33.79 17.84
CA ALA A 36 -12.33 -33.21 19.15
C ALA A 36 -11.07 -32.49 19.71
N PRO A 37 -11.22 -31.49 20.60
CA PRO A 37 -10.08 -30.75 21.13
C PRO A 37 -9.33 -31.54 22.21
N GLY A 38 -8.05 -31.83 22.00
CA GLY A 38 -7.14 -32.26 23.08
C GLY A 38 -6.11 -33.33 22.73
N MET A 39 -5.07 -32.98 21.96
CA MET A 39 -3.77 -33.66 21.99
C MET A 39 -2.65 -32.66 21.70
N SER A 40 -1.69 -32.54 22.62
CA SER A 40 -0.52 -31.66 22.50
C SER A 40 0.63 -32.33 21.74
N LEU A 41 1.30 -31.59 20.85
CA LEU A 41 2.47 -32.08 20.11
C LEU A 41 3.66 -32.36 21.06
N PRO A 42 4.44 -33.45 20.84
CA PRO A 42 5.65 -33.70 21.62
C PRO A 42 6.71 -32.61 21.40
N GLY A 43 7.34 -32.14 22.48
CA GLY A 43 8.50 -31.23 22.42
C GLY A 43 8.29 -29.81 22.98
N PHE A 44 7.05 -29.40 23.28
CA PHE A 44 6.77 -28.12 23.94
C PHE A 44 6.34 -28.33 25.40
N HIS A 45 7.21 -27.98 26.34
CA HIS A 45 6.79 -27.79 27.74
C HIS A 45 6.07 -26.45 27.88
N ALA A 46 4.84 -26.47 28.38
CA ALA A 46 4.15 -25.25 28.79
C ALA A 46 4.86 -24.64 30.02
N PRO A 47 4.93 -23.30 30.15
CA PRO A 47 5.48 -22.67 31.35
C PRO A 47 4.59 -22.96 32.57
N PRO A 48 5.15 -23.01 33.79
CA PRO A 48 4.36 -23.23 35.00
C PRO A 48 3.34 -22.10 35.24
N PRO A 49 2.18 -22.41 35.84
CA PRO A 49 1.14 -21.41 36.07
C PRO A 49 1.60 -20.31 37.04
N SER A 50 1.51 -19.06 36.60
CA SER A 50 1.86 -17.88 37.41
C SER A 50 0.84 -17.66 38.53
N THR A 51 1.17 -18.08 39.75
CA THR A 51 0.40 -17.81 40.98
C THR A 51 0.61 -16.38 41.48
N SER A 52 0.29 -15.40 40.65
CA SER A 52 0.35 -13.98 40.98
C SER A 52 -1.04 -13.45 41.36
N ASN A 53 -1.29 -13.23 42.65
CA ASN A 53 -2.50 -12.57 43.18
C ASN A 53 -2.49 -11.05 42.91
N GLY A 54 -2.26 -10.66 41.65
CA GLY A 54 -2.51 -9.31 41.17
C GLY A 54 -3.99 -9.14 40.83
N THR A 55 -4.59 -8.02 41.21
CA THR A 55 -5.98 -7.68 40.87
C THR A 55 -6.10 -7.43 39.36
N VAL A 56 -6.28 -8.50 38.58
CA VAL A 56 -6.63 -8.41 37.16
C VAL A 56 -8.03 -7.84 37.02
N ALA A 57 -8.11 -6.53 36.77
CA ALA A 57 -9.34 -5.87 36.38
C ALA A 57 -9.79 -6.41 35.01
N SER A 58 -10.63 -7.44 35.02
CA SER A 58 -11.15 -8.17 33.85
C SER A 58 -12.20 -7.38 33.05
N GLY A 59 -12.05 -6.05 33.01
CA GLY A 59 -12.79 -5.20 32.08
C GLY A 59 -12.29 -5.40 30.65
N ALA A 60 -13.21 -5.37 29.69
CA ALA A 60 -12.83 -5.35 28.28
C ALA A 60 -11.91 -4.15 28.01
N VAL A 61 -10.69 -4.41 27.52
CA VAL A 61 -9.76 -3.35 27.13
C VAL A 61 -10.41 -2.53 26.02
N ARG A 62 -10.84 -1.31 26.37
CA ARG A 62 -11.58 -0.42 25.47
C ARG A 62 -10.61 0.11 24.40
N THR A 63 -10.46 -0.65 23.33
CA THR A 63 -9.64 -0.32 22.16
C THR A 63 -10.07 1.05 21.63
N GLN A 64 -9.16 2.02 21.72
CA GLN A 64 -9.38 3.33 21.13
C GLN A 64 -9.35 3.17 19.60
N PRO A 65 -10.36 3.68 18.86
CA PRO A 65 -10.33 3.70 17.40
C PRO A 65 -9.05 4.39 16.91
N ALA A 66 -8.49 3.90 15.80
CA ALA A 66 -7.35 4.56 15.16
C ALA A 66 -7.66 6.05 14.95
N ARG A 67 -6.75 6.93 15.40
CA ARG A 67 -6.87 8.36 15.14
C ARG A 67 -6.67 8.66 13.65
N MET A 68 -5.68 7.98 13.06
CA MET A 68 -5.16 8.18 11.70
C MET A 68 -4.59 9.60 11.51
N PRO A 69 -3.56 9.82 10.66
CA PRO A 69 -2.99 11.16 10.46
C PRO A 69 -3.96 12.05 9.66
N PHE A 70 -4.93 12.65 10.35
CA PHE A 70 -6.03 13.38 9.75
C PHE A 70 -5.96 14.88 10.06
N TYR A 71 -5.96 15.69 9.00
CA TYR A 71 -5.73 17.12 9.06
C TYR A 71 -6.73 17.88 8.18
N VAL A 72 -6.97 19.15 8.52
CA VAL A 72 -7.84 20.06 7.79
C VAL A 72 -7.04 21.29 7.39
N ALA A 73 -6.82 21.46 6.08
CA ALA A 73 -6.17 22.64 5.50
C ALA A 73 -7.24 23.60 4.97
N THR A 74 -7.22 24.86 5.43
CA THR A 74 -8.22 25.88 5.07
C THR A 74 -7.57 27.16 4.54
N LYS A 75 -8.15 27.74 3.49
CA LYS A 75 -7.72 29.03 2.93
C LYS A 75 -8.92 29.79 2.35
N GLY A 76 -9.38 30.82 3.06
CA GLY A 76 -10.59 31.55 2.70
C GLY A 76 -11.82 30.64 2.77
N LYS A 77 -12.42 30.31 1.63
CA LYS A 77 -13.55 29.36 1.50
C LYS A 77 -13.12 28.00 0.92
N VAL A 78 -11.83 27.77 0.69
CA VAL A 78 -11.28 26.47 0.25
C VAL A 78 -10.97 25.61 1.48
N THR A 79 -11.42 24.35 1.45
CA THR A 79 -11.10 23.34 2.48
C THR A 79 -10.57 22.08 1.80
N ILE A 80 -9.40 21.62 2.24
CA ILE A 80 -8.79 20.36 1.83
C ILE A 80 -8.60 19.51 3.09
N TYR A 81 -9.30 18.40 3.18
CA TYR A 81 -9.07 17.38 4.20
C TYR A 81 -7.93 16.48 3.73
N VAL A 82 -6.97 16.17 4.59
CA VAL A 82 -5.80 15.34 4.26
C VAL A 82 -5.71 14.18 5.25
N LEU A 83 -5.70 12.95 4.74
CA LEU A 83 -5.58 11.72 5.52
C LEU A 83 -4.33 10.94 5.09
N GLY A 84 -3.46 10.66 6.06
CA GLY A 84 -2.34 9.74 5.88
C GLY A 84 -2.81 8.29 5.81
N THR A 85 -2.43 7.58 4.76
CA THR A 85 -2.79 6.17 4.54
C THR A 85 -1.64 5.21 4.81
N LEU A 86 -1.97 3.92 4.89
CA LEU A 86 -1.04 2.79 4.76
C LEU A 86 -1.66 1.79 3.78
N HIS A 87 -0.89 1.25 2.84
CA HIS A 87 -1.36 0.25 1.85
C HIS A 87 -1.68 -1.13 2.46
N VAL A 88 -1.48 -1.27 3.77
CA VAL A 88 -1.80 -2.46 4.59
C VAL A 88 -2.42 -1.98 5.90
N GLY A 89 -3.26 -2.81 6.53
CA GLY A 89 -3.88 -2.47 7.82
C GLY A 89 -4.23 -3.67 8.67
N ASP A 90 -4.73 -3.38 9.86
CA ASP A 90 -5.29 -4.36 10.80
C ASP A 90 -6.83 -4.30 10.71
N PRO A 91 -7.56 -5.43 10.54
CA PRO A 91 -9.02 -5.43 10.55
C PRO A 91 -9.65 -4.76 11.79
N ALA A 92 -8.95 -4.76 12.94
CA ALA A 92 -9.41 -4.12 14.16
C ALA A 92 -9.43 -2.58 14.10
N ASP A 93 -8.80 -1.96 13.09
CA ASP A 93 -8.87 -0.51 12.86
C ASP A 93 -10.14 -0.06 12.12
N TYR A 94 -10.83 -0.98 11.44
CA TYR A 94 -11.99 -0.69 10.58
C TYR A 94 -13.27 -1.43 11.03
N PRO A 95 -13.78 -1.20 12.25
CA PRO A 95 -14.95 -1.91 12.77
C PRO A 95 -16.19 -1.64 11.91
N ALA A 96 -16.91 -2.70 11.52
CA ALA A 96 -17.90 -2.70 10.44
C ALA A 96 -18.96 -1.56 10.48
N ASN A 97 -19.39 -1.16 11.68
CA ASN A 97 -20.40 -0.11 11.86
C ASN A 97 -19.84 1.33 11.79
N GLN A 98 -18.54 1.51 11.97
CA GLN A 98 -17.89 2.84 11.95
C GLN A 98 -16.38 2.72 11.57
N PRO A 99 -16.04 2.37 10.32
CA PRO A 99 -14.66 2.07 9.92
C PRO A 99 -13.69 3.26 9.95
N PHE A 100 -14.20 4.49 10.16
CA PHE A 100 -13.39 5.69 10.37
C PHE A 100 -13.98 6.54 11.51
N ARG A 101 -13.17 7.43 12.10
CA ARG A 101 -13.66 8.43 13.08
C ARG A 101 -14.70 9.36 12.45
N ARG A 102 -15.65 9.85 13.26
CA ARG A 102 -16.73 10.75 12.80
C ARG A 102 -16.25 11.97 11.98
N PRO A 103 -15.14 12.67 12.31
CA PRO A 103 -14.63 13.77 11.49
C PRO A 103 -14.20 13.34 10.08
N ILE A 104 -13.55 12.19 9.94
CA ILE A 104 -13.17 11.60 8.63
C ILE A 104 -14.43 11.29 7.81
N LEU A 105 -15.43 10.65 8.42
CA LEU A 105 -16.71 10.34 7.76
C LEU A 105 -17.48 11.61 7.34
N ALA A 106 -17.47 12.65 8.19
CA ALA A 106 -18.08 13.94 7.88
C ALA A 106 -17.36 14.67 6.72
N ALA A 107 -16.03 14.63 6.71
CA ALA A 107 -15.21 15.17 5.62
C ALA A 107 -15.45 14.45 4.29
N LEU A 108 -15.47 13.10 4.28
CA LEU A 108 -15.86 12.30 3.11
C LEU A 108 -17.29 12.62 2.63
N ALA A 109 -18.23 12.82 3.56
CA ALA A 109 -19.59 13.20 3.22
C ALA A 109 -19.68 14.62 2.61
N ALA A 110 -18.90 15.57 3.12
CA ALA A 110 -18.85 16.95 2.64
C ALA A 110 -18.15 17.10 1.28
N SER A 111 -17.19 16.23 0.96
CA SER A 111 -16.40 16.31 -0.27
C SER A 111 -17.07 15.65 -1.47
N PRO A 112 -17.35 16.36 -2.59
CA PRO A 112 -17.75 15.74 -3.85
C PRO A 112 -16.61 14.96 -4.55
N THR A 113 -15.37 15.10 -4.10
CA THR A 113 -14.20 14.44 -4.71
C THR A 113 -13.27 13.85 -3.67
N LEU A 114 -12.84 12.61 -3.92
CA LEU A 114 -11.76 11.91 -3.23
C LEU A 114 -10.54 11.88 -4.17
N ALA A 115 -9.45 12.51 -3.76
CA ALA A 115 -8.16 12.45 -4.44
C ALA A 115 -7.24 11.46 -3.73
N LEU A 116 -6.83 10.42 -4.46
CA LEU A 116 -5.85 9.42 -4.04
C LEU A 116 -4.50 9.73 -4.70
N GLU A 117 -3.46 8.93 -4.48
CA GLU A 117 -2.21 9.04 -5.26
C GLU A 117 -2.48 8.72 -6.74
N LEU A 118 -3.02 7.53 -7.02
CA LEU A 118 -3.46 7.07 -8.35
C LEU A 118 -4.99 7.03 -8.43
N SER A 119 -5.57 7.20 -9.62
CA SER A 119 -7.02 7.00 -9.81
C SER A 119 -7.38 5.49 -9.84
N PRO A 120 -8.66 5.11 -9.66
CA PRO A 120 -9.09 3.73 -9.87
C PRO A 120 -8.81 3.23 -11.29
N ASP A 121 -8.82 4.12 -12.28
CA ASP A 121 -8.54 3.80 -13.68
C ASP A 121 -7.04 3.49 -13.86
N ASP A 122 -6.14 4.33 -13.30
CA ASP A 122 -4.69 4.05 -13.23
C ASP A 122 -4.38 2.71 -12.52
N LEU A 123 -5.18 2.35 -11.49
CA LEU A 123 -5.01 1.10 -10.75
C LEU A 123 -5.43 -0.13 -11.57
N LEU A 124 -6.43 -0.01 -12.45
CA LEU A 124 -6.83 -1.09 -13.36
C LEU A 124 -5.75 -1.35 -14.43
N GLU A 125 -5.11 -0.30 -14.94
CA GLU A 125 -3.99 -0.40 -15.89
C GLU A 125 -2.66 -0.84 -15.22
N SER A 126 -2.59 -0.81 -13.87
CA SER A 126 -1.32 -0.89 -13.14
C SER A 126 -0.53 -2.20 -13.28
N GLN A 127 -1.18 -3.35 -13.39
CA GLN A 127 -0.49 -4.65 -13.29
C GLN A 127 0.41 -4.93 -14.50
N ASP A 128 -0.04 -4.57 -15.70
CA ASP A 128 0.75 -4.75 -16.93
C ASP A 128 1.92 -3.77 -16.97
N ASP A 129 1.72 -2.52 -16.58
CA ASP A 129 2.75 -1.48 -16.60
C ASP A 129 3.81 -1.70 -15.49
N VAL A 130 3.42 -2.09 -14.27
CA VAL A 130 4.37 -2.50 -13.21
C VAL A 130 5.20 -3.70 -13.67
N SER A 131 4.59 -4.67 -14.36
CA SER A 131 5.30 -5.83 -14.91
C SER A 131 6.30 -5.41 -16.00
N LYS A 132 5.85 -4.63 -16.98
CA LYS A 132 6.62 -4.05 -18.10
C LYS A 132 7.83 -3.22 -17.65
N TYR A 133 7.69 -2.42 -16.59
CA TYR A 133 8.77 -1.56 -16.07
C TYR A 133 9.63 -2.21 -14.99
N GLY A 134 9.08 -3.17 -14.24
CA GLY A 134 9.69 -3.77 -13.06
C GLY A 134 10.19 -5.21 -13.23
N VAL A 135 9.74 -5.95 -14.25
CA VAL A 135 10.09 -7.36 -14.47
C VAL A 135 10.84 -7.55 -15.80
N CYS A 136 11.92 -8.30 -15.74
CA CYS A 136 12.77 -8.68 -16.86
C CYS A 136 12.32 -10.02 -17.47
N ASN A 137 12.53 -10.22 -18.78
CA ASN A 137 12.36 -11.52 -19.44
C ASN A 137 13.49 -12.55 -19.13
N TYR A 138 14.44 -12.18 -18.27
CA TYR A 138 15.48 -13.07 -17.72
C TYR A 138 15.63 -12.83 -16.21
N ALA A 139 16.29 -13.76 -15.51
CA ALA A 139 16.63 -13.60 -14.09
C ALA A 139 17.67 -12.47 -13.90
N CYS A 140 17.18 -11.23 -13.87
CA CYS A 140 18.01 -10.04 -13.83
C CYS A 140 18.43 -9.64 -12.42
N LEU A 141 17.64 -9.91 -11.36
CA LEU A 141 17.99 -9.52 -9.99
C LEU A 141 19.34 -10.12 -9.53
N PRO A 142 19.65 -11.40 -9.74
CA PRO A 142 20.96 -11.97 -9.36
C PRO A 142 22.15 -11.35 -10.10
N ARG A 143 21.93 -10.73 -11.27
CA ARG A 143 22.94 -10.02 -12.06
C ARG A 143 23.02 -8.53 -11.70
N LEU A 144 21.90 -7.94 -11.29
CA LEU A 144 21.77 -6.53 -10.95
C LEU A 144 22.16 -6.22 -9.50
N LEU A 145 22.25 -7.20 -8.60
CA LEU A 145 22.71 -7.01 -7.21
C LEU A 145 24.19 -7.42 -7.01
N PRO A 146 24.92 -6.81 -6.06
CA PRO A 146 26.18 -7.36 -5.56
C PRO A 146 25.97 -8.77 -4.98
N PRO A 147 26.89 -9.74 -5.16
CA PRO A 147 26.68 -11.12 -4.75
C PRO A 147 26.27 -11.32 -3.27
N PRO A 148 26.84 -10.60 -2.27
CA PRO A 148 26.42 -10.74 -0.88
C PRO A 148 24.97 -10.28 -0.63
N LEU A 149 24.48 -9.28 -1.37
CA LEU A 149 23.10 -8.79 -1.25
C LEU A 149 22.12 -9.78 -1.89
N TRP A 150 22.46 -10.35 -3.06
CA TRP A 150 21.68 -11.44 -3.65
C TRP A 150 21.64 -12.67 -2.73
N GLN A 151 22.77 -13.09 -2.16
CA GLN A 151 22.82 -14.19 -1.20
C GLN A 151 21.95 -13.93 0.03
N LYS A 152 22.00 -12.71 0.61
CA LYS A 152 21.17 -12.38 1.78
C LYS A 152 19.67 -12.40 1.45
N LEU A 153 19.27 -11.90 0.27
CA LEU A 153 17.87 -11.95 -0.19
C LEU A 153 17.41 -13.40 -0.45
N ALA A 154 18.22 -14.20 -1.15
CA ALA A 154 17.91 -15.60 -1.42
C ALA A 154 17.78 -16.42 -0.12
N ASN A 155 18.63 -16.14 0.87
CA ASN A 155 18.55 -16.76 2.20
C ASN A 155 17.31 -16.33 2.99
N ARG A 156 16.86 -15.07 2.86
CA ARG A 156 15.60 -14.58 3.48
C ARG A 156 14.38 -15.31 2.91
N LEU A 157 14.36 -15.55 1.60
CA LEU A 157 13.25 -16.18 0.89
C LEU A 157 13.36 -17.71 0.77
N ARG A 158 14.38 -18.35 1.36
CA ARG A 158 14.61 -19.81 1.25
C ARG A 158 13.42 -20.67 1.72
N GLY A 159 12.60 -20.16 2.63
CA GLY A 159 11.39 -20.82 3.12
C GLY A 159 10.17 -20.67 2.19
N ASN A 160 10.26 -19.85 1.14
CA ASN A 160 9.22 -19.67 0.14
C ASN A 160 9.85 -19.72 -1.28
N PRO A 161 10.05 -20.94 -1.83
CA PRO A 161 10.64 -21.11 -3.16
C PRO A 161 9.88 -20.41 -4.29
N ALA A 162 8.56 -20.23 -4.17
CA ALA A 162 7.75 -19.53 -5.16
C ALA A 162 8.04 -18.01 -5.17
N ALA A 163 8.11 -17.38 -4.00
CA ALA A 163 8.53 -15.98 -3.87
C ALA A 163 9.98 -15.79 -4.37
N LEU A 164 10.89 -16.71 -4.02
CA LEU A 164 12.26 -16.69 -4.52
C LEU A 164 12.35 -16.92 -6.04
N ALA A 165 11.44 -17.68 -6.65
CA ALA A 165 11.36 -17.81 -8.10
C ALA A 165 10.90 -16.50 -8.77
N GLY A 166 9.80 -15.91 -8.29
CA GLY A 166 9.23 -14.68 -8.86
C GLY A 166 10.18 -13.47 -8.77
N ILE A 167 10.82 -13.25 -7.62
CA ILE A 167 11.67 -12.07 -7.42
C ILE A 167 12.94 -12.05 -8.27
N ARG A 168 13.40 -13.21 -8.79
CA ARG A 168 14.62 -13.30 -9.62
C ARG A 168 14.56 -12.47 -10.90
N ASN A 169 13.37 -12.28 -11.45
CA ASN A 169 13.16 -11.50 -12.66
C ASN A 169 12.84 -10.03 -12.36
N MET A 170 12.69 -9.63 -11.09
CA MET A 170 12.39 -8.24 -10.73
C MET A 170 13.64 -7.35 -10.82
N ARG A 171 13.45 -6.07 -11.13
CA ARG A 171 14.47 -5.02 -10.98
C ARG A 171 14.56 -4.63 -9.49
N PRO A 172 15.72 -4.12 -9.00
CA PRO A 172 15.93 -3.95 -7.56
C PRO A 172 14.91 -3.06 -6.84
N TRP A 173 14.33 -2.06 -7.53
CA TRP A 173 13.26 -1.22 -6.96
C TRP A 173 11.99 -2.01 -6.63
N LEU A 174 11.51 -2.84 -7.58
CA LEU A 174 10.30 -3.65 -7.38
C LEU A 174 10.55 -4.76 -6.34
N ALA A 175 11.77 -5.31 -6.32
CA ALA A 175 12.18 -6.28 -5.32
C ALA A 175 12.17 -5.70 -3.88
N SER A 176 12.47 -4.42 -3.69
CA SER A 176 12.36 -3.72 -2.39
C SER A 176 10.89 -3.61 -1.96
N LEU A 177 10.01 -3.08 -2.81
CA LEU A 177 8.57 -2.97 -2.53
C LEU A 177 7.91 -4.32 -2.18
N VAL A 178 8.32 -5.40 -2.85
CA VAL A 178 7.84 -6.77 -2.56
C VAL A 178 8.38 -7.29 -1.21
N VAL A 179 9.62 -6.96 -0.84
CA VAL A 179 10.17 -7.31 0.49
C VAL A 179 9.49 -6.51 1.62
N GLU A 180 9.27 -5.21 1.45
CA GLU A 180 8.50 -4.39 2.40
C GLU A 180 7.05 -4.90 2.57
N THR A 181 6.44 -5.38 1.48
CA THR A 181 5.13 -6.04 1.52
C THR A 181 5.18 -7.35 2.32
N TYR A 182 6.16 -8.23 2.10
CA TYR A 182 6.31 -9.47 2.87
C TYR A 182 6.60 -9.21 4.35
N ASP A 183 7.38 -8.19 4.69
CA ASP A 183 7.64 -7.80 6.08
C ASP A 183 6.38 -7.21 6.75
N SER A 184 5.52 -6.57 5.97
CA SER A 184 4.22 -6.06 6.42
C SER A 184 3.20 -7.17 6.70
N LEU A 185 3.12 -8.18 5.83
CA LEU A 185 2.33 -9.39 6.09
C LEU A 185 2.89 -10.15 7.31
N SER A 186 4.22 -10.24 7.43
CA SER A 186 4.92 -10.79 8.61
C SER A 186 4.75 -9.96 9.89
N ALA A 187 4.26 -8.72 9.77
CA ALA A 187 3.90 -7.88 10.91
C ALA A 187 2.52 -8.21 11.49
N GLY A 188 1.68 -8.94 10.75
CA GLY A 188 0.28 -9.24 11.05
C GLY A 188 -0.74 -8.37 10.28
N LEU A 189 -0.26 -7.47 9.41
CA LEU A 189 -1.12 -6.57 8.61
C LEU A 189 -1.56 -7.25 7.30
N GLN A 190 -2.63 -6.72 6.70
CA GLN A 190 -3.31 -7.28 5.54
C GLN A 190 -3.53 -6.20 4.46
N THR A 191 -3.35 -6.57 3.20
CA THR A 191 -3.44 -5.70 2.01
C THR A 191 -4.85 -5.16 1.75
N GLU A 192 -5.85 -6.01 1.94
CA GLU A 192 -7.28 -5.72 1.85
C GLU A 192 -7.76 -4.69 2.89
N TYR A 193 -7.00 -4.51 3.98
CA TYR A 193 -7.23 -3.48 5.00
C TYR A 193 -6.35 -2.23 4.82
N GLY A 194 -5.71 -2.07 3.65
CA GLY A 194 -5.10 -0.81 3.23
C GLY A 194 -6.10 0.35 3.22
N THR A 195 -5.69 1.51 3.73
CA THR A 195 -6.60 2.64 4.02
C THR A 195 -7.29 3.15 2.76
N GLU A 196 -6.61 3.17 1.62
CA GLU A 196 -7.14 3.59 0.32
C GLU A 196 -8.32 2.71 -0.13
N ALA A 197 -8.24 1.40 0.08
CA ALA A 197 -9.32 0.47 -0.24
C ALA A 197 -10.53 0.68 0.69
N GLN A 198 -10.27 0.85 1.99
CA GLN A 198 -11.32 1.09 2.99
C GLN A 198 -12.01 2.45 2.79
N LEU A 199 -11.28 3.49 2.38
CA LEU A 199 -11.84 4.79 2.00
C LEU A 199 -12.72 4.69 0.75
N GLN A 200 -12.27 3.97 -0.30
CA GLN A 200 -13.08 3.74 -1.50
C GLN A 200 -14.36 2.94 -1.19
N ASN A 201 -14.27 1.90 -0.36
CA ASN A 201 -15.43 1.11 0.09
C ASN A 201 -16.51 1.95 0.81
N VAL A 202 -16.15 3.08 1.42
CA VAL A 202 -17.07 4.06 1.99
C VAL A 202 -17.51 5.09 0.93
N PHE A 203 -16.57 5.66 0.19
CA PHE A 203 -16.82 6.79 -0.71
C PHE A 203 -17.62 6.40 -1.97
N LEU A 204 -17.41 5.20 -2.54
CA LEU A 204 -18.15 4.71 -3.72
C LEU A 204 -19.67 4.55 -3.46
N ARG A 205 -20.10 4.53 -2.19
CA ARG A 205 -21.52 4.53 -1.81
C ARG A 205 -22.19 5.91 -2.00
N LYS A 206 -21.41 6.98 -2.20
CA LYS A 206 -21.87 8.36 -2.39
C LYS A 206 -22.28 8.58 -3.85
N LYS A 207 -23.59 8.73 -4.10
CA LYS A 207 -24.10 9.14 -5.42
C LYS A 207 -23.41 10.43 -5.88
N GLY A 208 -22.80 10.41 -7.07
CA GLY A 208 -22.08 11.55 -7.65
C GLY A 208 -20.71 11.87 -7.03
N GLY A 209 -20.17 11.02 -6.15
CA GLY A 209 -18.78 11.14 -5.71
C GLY A 209 -17.81 10.80 -6.84
N LYS A 210 -16.81 11.64 -7.08
CA LYS A 210 -15.72 11.37 -8.05
C LYS A 210 -14.44 10.95 -7.31
N VAL A 211 -13.78 9.89 -7.76
CA VAL A 211 -12.40 9.57 -7.36
C VAL A 211 -11.43 10.07 -8.45
N VAL A 212 -10.27 10.58 -8.05
CA VAL A 212 -9.20 11.05 -8.96
C VAL A 212 -7.81 10.72 -8.40
N GLY A 213 -6.80 10.63 -9.27
CA GLY A 213 -5.39 10.57 -8.86
C GLY A 213 -4.77 11.96 -8.72
N LEU A 214 -3.81 12.11 -7.80
CA LEU A 214 -2.91 13.26 -7.71
C LEU A 214 -1.66 13.07 -8.58
N GLU A 215 -1.40 11.87 -9.07
CA GLU A 215 -0.49 11.57 -10.18
C GLU A 215 -1.00 10.42 -11.05
N THR A 216 -0.41 10.27 -12.24
CA THR A 216 -0.68 9.10 -13.08
C THR A 216 0.28 7.96 -12.78
N LEU A 217 -0.10 6.74 -13.14
CA LEU A 217 0.74 5.54 -13.02
C LEU A 217 2.13 5.78 -13.63
N ALA A 218 2.20 6.41 -14.81
CA ALA A 218 3.45 6.73 -15.48
C ALA A 218 4.31 7.78 -14.75
N GLU A 219 3.72 8.66 -13.92
CA GLU A 219 4.49 9.55 -13.02
C GLU A 219 5.05 8.78 -11.83
N GLN A 220 4.24 7.96 -11.16
CA GLN A 220 4.68 7.14 -10.03
C GLN A 220 5.76 6.13 -10.44
N MET A 221 5.58 5.44 -11.57
CA MET A 221 6.59 4.53 -12.14
C MET A 221 7.89 5.25 -12.52
N ARG A 222 7.85 6.53 -12.93
CA ARG A 222 9.05 7.34 -13.17
C ARG A 222 9.80 7.68 -11.89
N ALA A 223 9.13 7.79 -10.73
CA ALA A 223 9.80 8.02 -9.45
C ALA A 223 10.75 6.87 -9.09
N PHE A 224 10.34 5.62 -9.31
CA PHE A 224 11.17 4.43 -9.06
C PHE A 224 12.13 4.09 -10.22
N THR A 225 11.65 4.08 -11.47
CA THR A 225 12.49 3.73 -12.63
C THR A 225 13.54 4.79 -12.96
N GLY A 226 13.30 6.05 -12.56
CA GLY A 226 14.24 7.17 -12.63
C GLY A 226 15.26 7.22 -11.48
N LEU A 227 15.35 6.19 -10.64
CA LEU A 227 16.45 5.98 -9.70
C LEU A 227 17.64 5.32 -10.41
N THR A 228 18.86 5.74 -10.09
CA THR A 228 20.07 5.05 -10.55
C THR A 228 20.14 3.62 -10.00
N LEU A 229 20.87 2.71 -10.68
CA LEU A 229 21.05 1.34 -10.18
C LEU A 229 21.69 1.31 -8.77
N ALA A 230 22.52 2.29 -8.42
CA ALA A 230 23.05 2.45 -7.07
C ALA A 230 21.93 2.72 -6.04
N GLN A 231 21.01 3.63 -6.34
CA GLN A 231 19.85 3.94 -5.49
C GLN A 231 18.87 2.76 -5.37
N GLN A 232 18.54 2.09 -6.48
CA GLN A 232 17.66 0.91 -6.44
C GLN A 232 18.29 -0.26 -5.65
N ARG A 233 19.62 -0.41 -5.69
CA ARG A 233 20.37 -1.34 -4.83
C ARG A 233 20.38 -0.92 -3.37
N GLU A 234 20.36 0.37 -3.09
CA GLU A 234 20.39 0.93 -1.73
C GLU A 234 19.05 0.75 -1.01
N MET A 235 17.91 0.98 -1.68
CA MET A 235 16.58 0.68 -1.13
C MET A 235 16.50 -0.77 -0.62
N LEU A 236 16.71 -1.74 -1.52
CA LEU A 236 16.73 -3.16 -1.20
C LEU A 236 17.85 -3.54 -0.22
N ALA A 237 18.93 -2.76 -0.13
CA ALA A 237 19.96 -3.00 0.87
C ALA A 237 19.50 -2.66 2.28
N GLN A 238 18.74 -1.58 2.46
CA GLN A 238 18.22 -1.14 3.75
C GLN A 238 17.23 -2.16 4.33
N ASP A 239 16.27 -2.62 3.53
CA ASP A 239 15.35 -3.72 3.89
C ASP A 239 16.11 -4.98 4.33
N MET A 240 17.28 -5.20 3.70
CA MET A 240 18.16 -6.34 3.93
C MET A 240 19.29 -6.08 4.95
N VAL A 241 19.32 -4.95 5.67
CA VAL A 241 20.26 -4.76 6.80
C VAL A 241 19.84 -5.67 7.97
N GLN A 242 18.58 -5.52 8.38
CA GLN A 242 17.95 -6.15 9.54
C GLN A 242 17.51 -7.61 9.32
N THR A 243 16.99 -8.22 10.38
CA THR A 243 16.26 -9.51 10.32
C THR A 243 14.76 -9.30 10.04
N PRO A 244 14.03 -10.31 9.54
CA PRO A 244 12.57 -10.20 9.33
C PRO A 244 11.79 -9.83 10.60
N ALA A 245 12.21 -10.34 11.77
CA ALA A 245 11.58 -10.00 13.05
C ALA A 245 11.76 -8.52 13.42
N GLN A 246 12.90 -7.91 13.05
CA GLN A 246 13.17 -6.49 13.24
C GLN A 246 12.37 -5.62 12.25
N ASN A 247 12.30 -6.00 10.96
CA ASN A 247 11.49 -5.26 9.99
C ASN A 247 10.00 -5.30 10.35
N ALA A 248 9.48 -6.46 10.75
CA ALA A 248 8.11 -6.59 11.25
C ALA A 248 7.87 -5.78 12.54
N ALA A 249 8.89 -5.57 13.38
CA ALA A 249 8.80 -4.68 14.54
C ALA A 249 8.77 -3.20 14.16
N ASP A 250 9.53 -2.80 13.14
CA ASP A 250 9.51 -1.46 12.55
C ASP A 250 8.16 -1.16 11.85
N VAL A 251 7.59 -2.11 11.09
CA VAL A 251 6.23 -1.98 10.53
C VAL A 251 5.20 -1.81 11.64
N ARG A 252 5.26 -2.62 12.72
CA ARG A 252 4.39 -2.44 13.88
C ARG A 252 4.61 -1.09 14.58
N ALA A 253 5.79 -0.48 14.50
CA ALA A 253 6.03 0.86 15.02
C ALA A 253 5.34 1.93 14.15
N LEU A 254 5.51 1.88 12.83
CA LEU A 254 4.81 2.75 11.88
C LEU A 254 3.28 2.65 12.03
N HIS A 255 2.73 1.43 12.13
CA HIS A 255 1.30 1.20 12.35
C HIS A 255 0.80 1.80 13.67
N ARG A 256 1.56 1.71 14.77
CA ARG A 256 1.22 2.39 16.02
C ARG A 256 1.24 3.92 15.89
N LEU A 257 2.22 4.50 15.20
CA LEU A 257 2.30 5.94 14.96
C LEU A 257 1.13 6.43 14.08
N TRP A 258 0.77 5.66 13.07
CA TRP A 258 -0.43 5.88 12.24
C TRP A 258 -1.72 5.82 13.08
N ARG A 259 -1.87 4.82 13.95
CA ARG A 259 -3.00 4.74 14.90
C ARG A 259 -3.04 5.90 15.91
N ILE A 260 -1.91 6.51 16.26
CA ILE A 260 -1.83 7.74 17.07
C ILE A 260 -2.23 8.99 16.26
N GLY A 261 -1.94 9.00 14.96
CA GLY A 261 -2.37 10.04 14.02
C GLY A 261 -1.45 11.27 13.94
N ASP A 262 -0.17 11.12 14.28
CA ASP A 262 0.82 12.21 14.22
C ASP A 262 1.75 12.03 13.00
N ALA A 263 1.58 12.88 11.98
CA ALA A 263 2.38 12.84 10.76
C ALA A 263 3.83 13.29 10.97
N ASP A 264 4.11 14.18 11.91
CA ASP A 264 5.46 14.66 12.17
C ASP A 264 6.26 13.63 12.97
N ALA A 265 5.61 12.88 13.87
CA ALA A 265 6.17 11.70 14.50
C ALA A 265 6.45 10.55 13.50
N ILE A 266 5.58 10.36 12.49
CA ILE A 266 5.84 9.40 11.39
C ILE A 266 7.05 9.83 10.56
N ALA A 267 7.16 11.12 10.21
CA ALA A 267 8.31 11.65 9.48
C ALA A 267 9.62 11.54 10.28
N ALA A 268 9.58 11.80 11.60
CA ALA A 268 10.72 11.63 12.49
C ALA A 268 11.16 10.15 12.59
N TRP A 269 10.21 9.21 12.72
CA TRP A 269 10.48 7.77 12.70
C TRP A 269 11.11 7.33 11.37
N ALA A 270 10.61 7.83 10.23
CA ALA A 270 11.15 7.51 8.91
C ALA A 270 12.61 8.00 8.76
N ASN A 271 12.89 9.25 9.15
CA ASN A 271 14.25 9.79 9.17
C ASN A 271 15.19 8.94 10.05
N ALA A 272 14.73 8.51 11.23
CA ALA A 272 15.50 7.66 12.14
C ALA A 272 15.68 6.21 11.64
N LYS A 273 14.73 5.66 10.86
CA LYS A 273 14.92 4.41 10.10
C LYS A 273 16.03 4.60 9.07
N THR A 274 15.96 5.65 8.26
CA THR A 274 16.97 5.98 7.24
C THR A 274 18.36 6.17 7.84
N GLU A 275 18.50 6.94 8.93
CA GLU A 275 19.77 7.18 9.63
C GLU A 275 20.43 5.90 10.19
N ARG A 276 19.61 4.91 10.56
CA ARG A 276 20.06 3.63 11.13
C ARG A 276 20.41 2.57 10.08
N LEU A 277 19.87 2.69 8.86
CA LEU A 277 19.95 1.63 7.83
C LEU A 277 20.70 2.04 6.56
N ALA A 278 20.70 3.32 6.20
CA ALA A 278 21.32 3.79 4.97
C ALA A 278 22.84 3.65 5.03
N ARG A 279 23.44 3.09 3.98
CA ARG A 279 24.90 3.00 3.84
C ARG A 279 25.55 4.36 3.55
N ALA A 280 24.79 5.26 2.93
CA ALA A 280 25.20 6.62 2.63
C ALA A 280 23.98 7.54 2.68
N ARG A 281 23.94 8.46 3.65
CA ARG A 281 22.81 9.38 3.88
C ARG A 281 22.42 10.15 2.62
N SER A 282 23.39 10.65 1.86
CA SER A 282 23.17 11.37 0.60
C SER A 282 22.50 10.54 -0.51
N ILE A 283 22.67 9.21 -0.52
CA ILE A 283 21.97 8.33 -1.47
C ILE A 283 20.51 8.17 -1.04
N ALA A 284 20.26 8.00 0.26
CA ALA A 284 18.91 7.92 0.82
C ALA A 284 18.13 9.24 0.67
N ASP A 285 18.71 10.39 1.03
CA ASP A 285 18.09 11.72 0.82
C ASP A 285 17.74 11.97 -0.67
N SER A 286 18.52 11.41 -1.59
CA SER A 286 18.29 11.48 -3.04
C SER A 286 17.19 10.51 -3.52
N ILE A 287 17.03 9.36 -2.86
CA ILE A 287 15.87 8.47 -3.02
C ILE A 287 14.62 9.19 -2.51
N ASP A 288 14.61 9.63 -1.25
CA ASP A 288 13.48 10.30 -0.59
C ASP A 288 13.01 11.55 -1.34
N ASN A 289 13.94 12.33 -1.93
CA ASN A 289 13.56 13.43 -2.80
C ASN A 289 12.79 12.97 -4.04
N LYS A 290 13.13 11.85 -4.67
CA LYS A 290 12.42 11.32 -5.84
C LYS A 290 11.11 10.62 -5.47
N ILE A 291 11.12 9.74 -4.46
CA ILE A 291 9.97 8.90 -4.10
C ILE A 291 8.98 9.57 -3.12
N VAL A 292 9.38 10.65 -2.43
CA VAL A 292 8.49 11.46 -1.58
C VAL A 292 8.45 12.92 -2.01
N TYR A 293 9.55 13.69 -1.92
CA TYR A 293 9.44 15.17 -1.92
C TYR A 293 9.12 15.80 -3.29
N GLU A 294 9.53 15.20 -4.41
CA GLU A 294 9.10 15.59 -5.76
C GLU A 294 7.61 15.32 -5.99
N ARG A 295 7.08 14.23 -5.40
CA ARG A 295 5.66 13.88 -5.43
C ARG A 295 4.85 14.80 -4.53
N ASN A 296 5.33 15.15 -3.33
CA ASN A 296 4.69 16.13 -2.44
C ASN A 296 4.43 17.48 -3.14
N ARG A 297 5.42 18.02 -3.85
CA ARG A 297 5.28 19.27 -4.62
C ARG A 297 4.20 19.16 -5.70
N ARG A 298 4.14 18.03 -6.43
CA ARG A 298 3.14 17.72 -7.45
C ARG A 298 1.74 17.57 -6.86
N PHE A 299 1.62 16.85 -5.75
CA PHE A 299 0.39 16.61 -5.01
C PHE A 299 -0.23 17.92 -4.51
N VAL A 300 0.55 18.80 -3.87
CA VAL A 300 0.06 20.11 -3.37
C VAL A 300 -0.41 21.02 -4.51
N ALA A 301 0.33 21.07 -5.62
CA ALA A 301 -0.09 21.84 -6.80
C ALA A 301 -1.41 21.34 -7.41
N ARG A 302 -1.64 20.01 -7.41
CA ARG A 302 -2.86 19.41 -7.97
C ARG A 302 -4.05 19.44 -7.02
N MET A 303 -3.87 19.15 -5.73
CA MET A 303 -4.99 19.19 -4.78
C MET A 303 -5.55 20.61 -4.61
N THR A 304 -4.71 21.64 -4.64
CA THR A 304 -5.17 23.03 -4.58
C THR A 304 -5.87 23.47 -5.87
N ALA A 305 -5.43 22.98 -7.04
CA ALA A 305 -6.14 23.17 -8.31
C ALA A 305 -7.50 22.44 -8.36
N ILE A 306 -7.59 21.22 -7.83
CA ILE A 306 -8.84 20.43 -7.77
C ILE A 306 -9.86 21.06 -6.78
N ALA A 307 -9.37 21.63 -5.66
CA ALA A 307 -10.21 22.32 -4.68
C ALA A 307 -10.67 23.72 -5.14
N ALA A 308 -10.14 24.25 -6.24
CA ALA A 308 -10.55 25.53 -6.81
C ALA A 308 -11.93 25.46 -7.50
N PRO A 309 -12.70 26.57 -7.55
CA PRO A 309 -12.45 27.82 -6.86
C PRO A 309 -12.72 27.73 -5.35
N ASN A 310 -13.71 26.93 -4.92
CA ASN A 310 -14.07 26.68 -3.51
C ASN A 310 -14.87 25.36 -3.39
N ARG A 311 -14.21 24.21 -3.60
CA ARG A 311 -14.81 22.87 -3.46
C ARG A 311 -14.12 22.10 -2.34
N PRO A 312 -14.86 21.54 -1.35
CA PRO A 312 -14.26 20.68 -0.34
C PRO A 312 -13.63 19.44 -0.98
N LEU A 313 -12.33 19.23 -0.77
CA LEU A 313 -11.60 18.09 -1.32
C LEU A 313 -11.18 17.16 -0.19
N PHE A 314 -11.40 15.85 -0.36
CA PHE A 314 -10.78 14.85 0.51
C PHE A 314 -9.54 14.29 -0.20
N VAL A 315 -8.37 14.38 0.43
CA VAL A 315 -7.10 13.82 -0.04
C VAL A 315 -6.71 12.66 0.86
N ALA A 316 -6.33 11.53 0.25
CA ALA A 316 -5.73 10.41 0.96
C ALA A 316 -4.47 9.93 0.23
N ILE A 317 -3.33 10.01 0.91
CA ILE A 317 -1.99 9.71 0.38
C ILE A 317 -1.13 9.07 1.48
N GLY A 318 -0.09 8.35 1.09
CA GLY A 318 0.75 7.57 2.01
C GLY A 318 1.30 8.43 3.14
N SER A 319 1.26 7.93 4.38
CA SER A 319 1.53 8.73 5.58
C SER A 319 2.92 9.40 5.61
N LEU A 320 3.90 8.84 4.90
CA LEU A 320 5.24 9.40 4.74
C LEU A 320 5.27 10.72 3.94
N HIS A 321 4.22 11.02 3.17
CA HIS A 321 4.09 12.26 2.40
C HIS A 321 3.68 13.47 3.27
N LEU A 322 3.09 13.28 4.45
CA LEU A 322 2.40 14.34 5.18
C LEU A 322 3.32 15.28 5.97
N GLY A 323 4.17 14.72 6.85
CA GLY A 323 4.88 15.46 7.90
C GLY A 323 6.29 15.94 7.53
N GLY A 324 6.89 16.70 8.45
CA GLY A 324 8.23 17.26 8.33
C GLY A 324 8.34 18.47 7.39
N PRO A 325 9.54 19.10 7.29
CA PRO A 325 9.74 20.38 6.60
C PRO A 325 9.60 20.33 5.07
N LYS A 326 9.41 19.14 4.49
CA LYS A 326 9.14 18.90 3.06
C LYS A 326 7.80 18.17 2.85
N GLY A 327 7.02 17.96 3.91
CA GLY A 327 5.75 17.27 3.89
C GLY A 327 4.63 18.10 3.25
N VAL A 328 3.59 17.42 2.77
CA VAL A 328 2.39 18.02 2.17
C VAL A 328 1.71 19.01 3.13
N LEU A 329 1.68 18.73 4.44
CA LEU A 329 1.07 19.62 5.43
C LEU A 329 1.83 20.95 5.52
N GLU A 330 3.16 20.90 5.47
CA GLU A 330 4.00 22.09 5.56
C GLU A 330 4.04 22.89 4.25
N LEU A 331 4.07 22.21 3.11
CA LEU A 331 3.94 22.84 1.79
C LEU A 331 2.57 23.55 1.63
N LEU A 332 1.50 23.05 2.26
CA LEU A 332 0.21 23.74 2.32
C LEU A 332 0.28 25.01 3.19
N ARG A 333 0.95 24.97 4.36
CA ARG A 333 1.20 26.17 5.19
C ARG A 333 1.97 27.25 4.42
N GLN A 334 3.00 26.86 3.68
CA GLN A 334 3.79 27.76 2.82
C GLN A 334 2.97 28.37 1.67
N GLN A 335 1.91 27.70 1.22
CA GLN A 335 0.92 28.29 0.30
C GLN A 335 -0.18 29.11 1.00
N GLY A 336 -0.05 29.37 2.31
CA GLY A 336 -0.99 30.19 3.08
C GLY A 336 -2.30 29.48 3.46
N TYR A 337 -2.27 28.15 3.60
CA TYR A 337 -3.35 27.42 4.27
C TYR A 337 -3.09 27.36 5.78
N ARG A 338 -4.12 27.58 6.60
CA ARG A 338 -4.10 27.16 8.00
C ARG A 338 -4.32 25.65 8.04
N VAL A 339 -3.45 24.91 8.73
CA VAL A 339 -3.49 23.44 8.80
C VAL A 339 -3.61 22.98 10.25
N ASP A 340 -4.77 22.43 10.61
CA ASP A 340 -5.11 21.91 11.95
C ASP A 340 -5.29 20.38 11.91
N ALA A 341 -5.24 19.70 13.06
CA ALA A 341 -5.59 18.29 13.19
C ALA A 341 -7.11 18.08 13.37
N GLY A 342 -7.64 16.91 12.95
CA GLY A 342 -9.08 16.59 12.97
C GLY A 342 -9.51 15.31 13.71
#